data_AF-A0A402AVA2-F1
#
_entry.id   AF-A0A402AVA2-F1
#
_cell.length_a   1.000
_cell.length_b   1.000
_cell.length_c   1.000
_cell.angle_alpha   90.00
_cell.angle_beta   90.00
_cell.angle_gamma   90.00
#
_symmetry.space_group_name_H-M   'P 1'
#
loop_
_entity.id
_entity.type
_entity.pdbx_description
1 polymer ?
#
loop_
_entity_poly.entity_id
_entity_poly.type
_entity_poly.pdbx_seq_one_letter_code
_entity_poly.pdbx_strand_id
1 'polypeptide(L)'
;MAFVPGEPLSNDSSVVLQKAREHTLLIIDTNEVRAQHLARLLTFAGLRAIVTSTSYQAFNRFLKERFVPRLILIGQQEETTNPLFARFSQRLLQDLQQDIPVMPLSSIYLNDGLLLTAEESISSTMHCISPPNRLILRRIWQVLPSAQIPLKTMEHSMALESLPKIGFRPRVARSKRSFSSHLHYQLKAAKHVIPPDQWDVLTDVGLAQFCQEDQWPSAVDQFTIPPEYFSLLTRAVMFSRPEQPLQQVHHWADQVEADTLHKALLIFLMQQIPKIIGADRTMRTLLGVLTNEIDSRRGEKLTEWKRLEDGSFIFVFYSNIFVYSQMGSERPLCTMWQSSFDLILRLTKQQQQWNIREVECSSQTHTGHCVFLISPRQR
;
A
#
# COMPACT_ATOMS: atom_id res chain seq x y z
N MET A 1 23.92 -19.95 8.70
CA MET A 1 23.50 -18.62 9.19
C MET A 1 22.23 -18.81 10.00
N ALA A 2 22.25 -18.50 11.30
CA ALA A 2 21.06 -18.58 12.13
C ALA A 2 20.17 -17.37 11.82
N PHE A 3 19.02 -17.59 11.18
CA PHE A 3 18.01 -16.55 11.02
C PHE A 3 17.42 -16.28 12.40
N VAL A 4 17.61 -15.07 12.92
CA VAL A 4 16.97 -14.68 14.18
C VAL A 4 15.45 -14.77 13.99
N PRO A 5 14.71 -15.48 14.86
CA PRO A 5 13.26 -15.45 14.84
C PRO A 5 12.81 -14.01 15.06
N GLY A 6 12.16 -13.43 14.06
CA GLY A 6 11.42 -12.19 14.23
C GLY A 6 10.16 -12.50 15.02
N GLU A 7 9.78 -11.60 15.92
CA GLU A 7 8.58 -11.74 16.72
C GLU A 7 7.34 -11.99 15.83
N PRO A 8 6.39 -12.85 16.27
CA PRO A 8 5.11 -12.96 15.58
C PRO A 8 4.46 -11.57 15.53
N LEU A 9 3.86 -11.23 14.40
CA LEU A 9 3.11 -9.99 14.23
C LEU A 9 2.09 -9.88 15.37
N SER A 10 2.28 -8.90 16.25
CA SER A 10 1.26 -8.58 17.24
C SER A 10 0.00 -8.17 16.49
N ASN A 11 -1.15 -8.75 16.86
CA ASN A 11 -2.48 -8.40 16.35
C ASN A 11 -2.92 -6.95 16.66
N ASP A 12 -1.98 -6.07 16.98
CA ASP A 12 -2.25 -4.69 17.33
C ASP A 12 -2.57 -3.88 16.07
N SER A 13 -3.81 -4.03 15.62
CA SER A 13 -4.40 -3.31 14.50
C SER A 13 -4.34 -1.79 14.67
N SER A 14 -4.09 -1.31 15.90
CA SER A 14 -3.99 0.12 16.20
C SER A 14 -2.77 0.78 15.55
N VAL A 15 -1.68 0.03 15.36
CA VAL A 15 -0.39 0.57 14.88
C VAL A 15 -0.44 0.96 13.39
N VAL A 16 -1.15 0.18 12.56
CA VAL A 16 -1.10 0.29 11.08
C VAL A 16 -1.63 1.64 10.56
N LEU A 17 -2.60 2.23 11.26
CA LEU A 17 -3.17 3.53 10.94
C LEU A 17 -2.83 4.61 11.97
N GLN A 18 -2.03 4.31 12.99
CA GLN A 18 -1.76 5.25 14.09
C GLN A 18 -1.24 6.59 13.54
N LYS A 19 -0.19 6.56 12.74
CA LYS A 19 0.40 7.77 12.12
C LYS A 19 -0.61 8.54 11.28
N ALA A 20 -1.43 7.84 10.49
CA ALA A 20 -2.45 8.48 9.66
C ALA A 20 -3.56 9.15 10.48
N ARG A 21 -3.91 8.58 11.64
CA ARG A 21 -4.86 9.19 12.58
C ARG A 21 -4.26 10.41 13.26
N GLU A 22 -3.00 10.34 13.69
CA GLU A 22 -2.30 11.44 14.35
C GLU A 22 -2.02 12.60 13.39
N HIS A 23 -1.77 12.31 12.12
CA HIS A 23 -1.37 13.25 11.07
C HIS A 23 -2.37 13.24 9.91
N THR A 24 -3.55 13.79 10.18
CA THR A 24 -4.53 14.13 9.13
C THR A 24 -4.26 15.51 8.56
N LEU A 25 -4.18 15.63 7.24
CA LEU A 25 -3.96 16.88 6.51
C LEU A 25 -5.16 17.17 5.63
N LEU A 26 -5.61 18.43 5.61
CA LEU A 26 -6.70 18.89 4.75
C LEU A 26 -6.11 19.55 3.50
N ILE A 27 -6.49 19.09 2.32
CA ILE A 27 -6.14 19.70 1.03
C ILE A 27 -7.37 20.43 0.51
N ILE A 28 -7.22 21.73 0.24
CA ILE A 28 -8.22 22.58 -0.40
C ILE A 28 -7.59 23.14 -1.67
N ASP A 29 -7.89 22.54 -2.82
CA ASP A 29 -7.26 22.92 -4.07
C ASP A 29 -8.17 22.67 -5.27
N THR A 30 -8.41 23.71 -6.06
CA THR A 30 -9.19 23.64 -7.29
C THR A 30 -8.45 22.92 -8.41
N ASN A 31 -7.11 22.82 -8.33
CA ASN A 31 -6.33 22.00 -9.23
C ASN A 31 -6.37 20.52 -8.79
N GLU A 32 -7.33 19.78 -9.36
CA GLU A 32 -7.56 18.37 -9.03
C GLU A 32 -6.30 17.50 -9.23
N VAL A 33 -5.57 17.70 -10.32
CA VAL A 33 -4.35 16.92 -10.62
C VAL A 33 -3.31 17.09 -9.51
N ARG A 34 -3.03 18.33 -9.09
CA ARG A 34 -2.09 18.62 -8.00
C ARG A 34 -2.61 18.05 -6.66
N ALA A 35 -3.89 18.22 -6.38
CA ALA A 35 -4.52 17.70 -5.16
C ALA A 35 -4.40 16.18 -5.07
N GLN A 36 -4.69 15.47 -6.16
CA GLN A 36 -4.56 14.01 -6.23
C GLN A 36 -3.10 13.58 -6.09
N HIS A 37 -2.14 14.26 -6.74
CA HIS A 37 -0.71 13.94 -6.56
C HIS A 37 -0.23 14.16 -5.13
N LEU A 38 -0.70 15.21 -4.44
CA LEU A 38 -0.42 15.42 -3.02
C LEU A 38 -1.03 14.32 -2.16
N ALA A 39 -2.29 13.94 -2.40
CA ALA A 39 -2.97 12.87 -1.68
C ALA A 39 -2.20 11.55 -1.78
N ARG A 40 -1.70 11.19 -2.98
CA ARG A 40 -0.84 10.02 -3.19
C ARG A 40 0.44 10.11 -2.36
N LEU A 41 1.16 11.23 -2.46
CA LEU A 41 2.42 11.43 -1.75
C LEU A 41 2.25 11.33 -0.22
N LEU A 42 1.23 11.98 0.32
CA LEU A 42 0.91 11.93 1.74
C LEU A 42 0.53 10.52 2.18
N THR A 43 -0.28 9.82 1.37
CA THR A 43 -0.65 8.42 1.61
C THR A 43 0.58 7.51 1.60
N PHE A 44 1.51 7.70 0.66
CA PHE A 44 2.78 6.97 0.62
C PHE A 44 3.69 7.24 1.82
N ALA A 45 3.65 8.46 2.36
CA ALA A 45 4.32 8.83 3.61
C ALA A 45 3.58 8.34 4.87
N GLY A 46 2.51 7.55 4.73
CA GLY A 46 1.74 6.99 5.83
C GLY A 46 0.78 7.98 6.52
N LEU A 47 0.58 9.16 5.94
CA LEU A 47 -0.30 10.22 6.45
C LEU A 47 -1.74 10.03 5.92
N ARG A 48 -2.70 10.75 6.51
CA ARG A 48 -4.08 10.82 5.97
C ARG A 48 -4.28 12.15 5.28
N ALA A 49 -4.72 12.15 4.03
CA ALA A 49 -5.22 13.35 3.37
C ALA A 49 -6.74 13.36 3.43
N ILE A 50 -7.32 14.56 3.45
CA ILE A 50 -8.73 14.81 3.22
C ILE A 50 -8.77 15.83 2.10
N VAL A 51 -9.29 15.43 0.95
CA VAL A 51 -9.20 16.25 -0.27
C VAL A 51 -10.54 16.90 -0.56
N THR A 52 -10.50 18.21 -0.83
CA THR A 52 -11.66 19.01 -1.24
C THR A 52 -11.22 20.06 -2.25
N SER A 53 -12.13 20.49 -3.13
CA SER A 53 -11.80 21.49 -4.16
C SER A 53 -11.94 22.92 -3.66
N THR A 54 -12.81 23.16 -2.67
CA THR A 54 -13.13 24.51 -2.18
C THR A 54 -13.33 24.54 -0.66
N SER A 55 -13.17 25.72 -0.06
CA SER A 55 -13.41 25.94 1.36
C SER A 55 -14.82 25.56 1.83
N TYR A 56 -15.83 25.71 0.96
CA TYR A 56 -17.21 25.29 1.23
C TYR A 56 -17.35 23.76 1.34
N GLN A 57 -16.73 23.03 0.41
CA GLN A 57 -16.72 21.56 0.47
C GLN A 57 -15.97 21.07 1.72
N ALA A 58 -14.84 21.70 2.06
CA ALA A 58 -14.09 21.42 3.29
C ALA A 58 -14.96 21.59 4.54
N PHE A 59 -15.69 22.71 4.63
CA PHE A 59 -16.61 22.98 5.74
C PHE A 59 -17.71 21.91 5.83
N ASN A 60 -18.39 21.61 4.72
CA ASN A 60 -19.44 20.58 4.70
C ASN A 60 -18.91 19.20 5.09
N ARG A 61 -17.71 18.86 4.63
CA ARG A 61 -17.07 17.58 4.95
C ARG A 61 -16.68 17.51 6.43
N PHE A 62 -16.15 18.59 7.00
CA PHE A 62 -15.85 18.68 8.43
C PHE A 62 -17.10 18.47 9.30
N LEU A 63 -18.26 19.02 8.90
CA LEU A 63 -19.52 18.82 9.61
C LEU A 63 -19.99 17.36 9.60
N LYS A 64 -19.75 16.64 8.49
CA LYS A 64 -20.15 15.23 8.32
C LYS A 64 -19.22 14.25 9.04
N GLU A 65 -17.91 14.40 8.84
CA GLU A 65 -16.92 13.40 9.25
C GLU A 65 -16.19 13.75 10.57
N ARG A 66 -16.25 15.01 11.02
CA ARG A 66 -15.61 15.49 12.26
C ARG A 66 -14.14 15.08 12.41
N PHE A 67 -13.32 15.41 11.41
CA PHE A 67 -11.88 15.18 11.45
C PHE A 67 -11.09 16.35 12.08
N VAL A 68 -9.86 16.08 12.54
CA VAL A 68 -8.98 17.09 13.15
C VAL A 68 -7.75 17.29 12.27
N PRO A 69 -7.72 18.30 11.38
CA PRO A 69 -6.55 18.52 10.53
C PRO A 69 -5.39 19.10 11.35
N ARG A 70 -4.18 18.60 11.10
CA ARG A 70 -2.92 19.09 11.69
C ARG A 70 -2.22 20.13 10.81
N LEU A 71 -2.60 20.20 9.54
CA LEU A 71 -2.10 21.15 8.55
C LEU A 71 -3.15 21.29 7.45
N ILE A 72 -3.39 22.53 7.00
CA ILE A 72 -4.20 22.82 5.83
C ILE A 72 -3.28 23.19 4.67
N LEU A 73 -3.37 22.46 3.58
CA LEU A 73 -2.68 22.71 2.32
C LEU A 73 -3.65 23.43 1.38
N ILE A 74 -3.34 24.69 1.02
CA ILE A 74 -4.28 25.53 0.27
C ILE A 74 -3.75 25.93 -1.10
N GLY A 75 -4.56 25.71 -2.14
CA GLY A 75 -4.27 26.11 -3.51
C GLY A 75 -4.34 27.62 -3.72
N GLN A 76 -3.62 28.14 -4.72
CA GLN A 76 -3.53 29.58 -5.04
C GLN A 76 -4.88 30.29 -5.15
N GLN A 77 -5.89 29.63 -5.73
CA GLN A 77 -7.21 30.24 -5.97
C GLN A 77 -8.07 30.33 -4.70
N GLU A 78 -7.74 29.54 -3.68
CA GLU A 78 -8.44 29.51 -2.39
C GLU A 78 -7.63 30.24 -1.30
N GLU A 79 -6.50 30.88 -1.65
CA GLU A 79 -5.68 31.63 -0.69
C GLU A 79 -6.52 32.60 0.17
N THR A 80 -5.95 32.98 1.32
CA THR A 80 -6.53 33.67 2.49
C THR A 80 -7.43 34.90 2.25
N THR A 81 -7.62 35.34 1.02
CA THR A 81 -8.56 36.39 0.62
C THR A 81 -10.00 35.90 0.47
N ASN A 82 -10.26 34.58 0.40
CA ASN A 82 -11.63 34.05 0.36
C ASN A 82 -12.31 34.19 1.74
N PRO A 83 -13.40 35.00 1.87
CA PRO A 83 -14.09 35.18 3.15
C PRO A 83 -14.64 33.89 3.75
N LEU A 84 -14.93 32.88 2.92
CA LEU A 84 -15.39 31.56 3.39
C LEU A 84 -14.28 30.78 4.09
N PHE A 85 -13.04 30.90 3.62
CA PHE A 85 -11.90 30.24 4.27
C PHE A 85 -11.63 30.81 5.66
N ALA A 86 -11.72 32.13 5.83
CA ALA A 86 -11.59 32.79 7.12
C ALA A 86 -12.67 32.30 8.12
N ARG A 87 -13.92 32.19 7.67
CA ARG A 87 -15.03 31.65 8.49
C ARG A 87 -14.81 30.18 8.85
N PHE A 88 -14.35 29.37 7.90
CA PHE A 88 -14.04 27.97 8.15
C PHE A 88 -12.90 27.82 9.18
N SER A 89 -11.82 28.58 9.03
CA SER A 89 -10.69 28.59 9.96
C SER A 89 -11.11 29.03 11.37
N GLN A 90 -11.95 30.07 11.47
CA GLN A 90 -12.51 30.51 12.75
C GLN A 90 -13.38 29.41 13.39
N ARG A 91 -14.17 28.68 12.59
CA ARG A 91 -14.96 27.56 13.09
C ARG A 91 -14.08 26.41 13.60
N LEU A 92 -13.02 26.06 12.88
CA LEU A 92 -12.05 25.05 13.33
C LEU A 92 -11.41 25.46 14.65
N LEU A 93 -10.99 26.71 14.78
CA LEU A 93 -10.42 27.24 16.02
C LEU A 93 -11.43 27.16 17.19
N GLN A 94 -12.70 27.48 16.95
CA GLN A 94 -13.75 27.38 17.96
C GLN A 94 -14.04 25.93 18.40
N ASP A 95 -14.17 25.01 17.44
CA ASP A 95 -14.54 23.62 17.70
C ASP A 95 -13.37 22.79 18.24
N LEU A 96 -12.16 23.03 17.76
CA LEU A 96 -10.95 22.25 18.09
C LEU A 96 -10.06 22.92 19.14
N GLN A 97 -10.29 24.19 19.45
CA GLN A 97 -9.50 24.99 20.40
C GLN A 97 -8.00 25.02 20.07
N GLN A 98 -7.67 24.88 18.78
CA GLN A 98 -6.30 24.83 18.28
C GLN A 98 -6.20 25.67 17.01
N ASP A 99 -5.15 26.48 16.90
CA ASP A 99 -4.79 27.14 15.65
C ASP A 99 -4.10 26.12 14.73
N ILE A 100 -4.61 26.01 13.51
CA ILE A 100 -4.18 24.98 12.56
C ILE A 100 -3.34 25.65 11.50
N PRO A 101 -2.06 25.26 11.35
CA PRO A 101 -1.18 25.91 10.41
C PRO A 101 -1.71 25.74 8.98
N VAL A 102 -1.52 26.79 8.17
CA VAL A 102 -1.89 26.83 6.75
C VAL A 102 -0.62 26.95 5.93
N MET A 103 -0.45 26.08 4.94
CA MET A 103 0.66 26.10 4.00
C MET A 103 0.14 26.31 2.57
N PRO A 104 0.57 27.37 1.87
CA PRO A 104 0.19 27.60 0.49
C PRO A 104 0.89 26.63 -0.47
N LEU A 105 0.16 26.15 -1.47
CA LEU A 105 0.63 25.24 -2.51
C LEU A 105 1.21 25.96 -3.74
N SER A 106 1.27 27.30 -3.71
CA SER A 106 1.67 28.15 -4.84
C SER A 106 3.07 27.86 -5.41
N SER A 107 3.97 27.29 -4.59
CA SER A 107 5.33 26.94 -4.97
C SER A 107 5.59 25.43 -5.06
N ILE A 108 4.52 24.62 -5.07
CA ILE A 108 4.61 23.15 -5.10
C ILE A 108 4.26 22.63 -6.49
N TYR A 109 5.21 21.93 -7.09
CA TYR A 109 5.05 21.24 -8.36
C TYR A 109 5.28 19.74 -8.17
N LEU A 110 4.31 18.92 -8.59
CA LEU A 110 4.30 17.47 -8.42
C LEU A 110 3.95 16.79 -9.74
N ASN A 111 4.88 15.97 -10.24
CA ASN A 111 4.71 15.25 -11.50
C ASN A 111 3.74 14.07 -11.38
N ASP A 112 3.84 13.29 -10.31
CA ASP A 112 3.14 12.00 -10.19
C ASP A 112 2.63 11.67 -8.76
N GLY A 113 3.26 12.27 -7.74
CA GLY A 113 2.99 11.98 -6.34
C GLY A 113 3.69 10.72 -5.80
N LEU A 114 4.64 10.13 -6.53
CA LEU A 114 5.30 8.88 -6.15
C LEU A 114 6.43 9.10 -5.13
N LEU A 115 6.40 8.41 -3.99
CA LEU A 115 7.48 8.53 -3.01
C LEU A 115 8.72 7.71 -3.39
N LEU A 116 8.49 6.48 -3.85
CA LEU A 116 9.52 5.59 -4.38
C LEU A 116 9.40 5.49 -5.90
N THR A 117 10.53 5.55 -6.58
CA THR A 117 10.65 5.41 -8.02
C THR A 117 11.67 4.34 -8.38
N ALA A 118 11.29 3.47 -9.31
CA ALA A 118 12.21 2.62 -10.02
C ALA A 118 13.00 3.48 -11.04
N GLU A 119 14.23 3.87 -10.72
CA GLU A 119 15.10 4.62 -11.63
C GLU A 119 16.30 3.76 -12.03
N GLU A 120 16.21 3.09 -13.18
CA GLU A 120 17.24 2.16 -13.66
C GLU A 120 18.60 2.86 -13.87
N SER A 121 18.60 4.16 -14.18
CA SER A 121 19.82 4.99 -14.26
C SER A 121 20.51 5.18 -12.91
N ILE A 122 19.80 5.01 -11.80
CA ILE A 122 20.32 5.15 -10.43
C ILE A 122 20.59 3.77 -9.83
N SER A 123 19.61 2.85 -9.93
CA SER A 123 19.74 1.49 -9.43
C SER A 123 18.89 0.51 -10.24
N SER A 124 19.51 -0.62 -10.59
CA SER A 124 18.84 -1.76 -11.22
C SER A 124 18.26 -2.76 -10.20
N THR A 125 18.59 -2.59 -8.92
CA THR A 125 18.31 -3.57 -7.87
C THR A 125 17.44 -3.04 -6.76
N MET A 126 17.19 -1.72 -6.64
CA MET A 126 16.28 -1.18 -5.64
C MET A 126 15.56 0.08 -6.11
N HIS A 127 14.47 0.43 -5.42
CA HIS A 127 13.77 1.70 -5.60
C HIS A 127 14.56 2.85 -4.97
N CYS A 128 14.36 4.04 -5.52
CA CYS A 128 14.96 5.28 -5.04
C CYS A 128 13.87 6.22 -4.52
N ILE A 129 14.20 7.05 -3.52
CA ILE A 129 13.28 8.07 -3.05
C ILE A 129 13.29 9.23 -4.04
N SER A 130 12.11 9.58 -4.56
CA SER A 130 11.93 10.68 -5.50
C SER A 130 12.47 12.01 -4.94
N PRO A 131 13.54 12.60 -5.51
CA PRO A 131 14.09 13.86 -5.04
C PRO A 131 13.08 15.03 -4.98
N PRO A 132 12.24 15.30 -6.00
CA PRO A 132 11.28 16.39 -5.93
C PRO A 132 10.21 16.15 -4.84
N ASN A 133 9.71 14.93 -4.73
CA ASN A 133 8.63 14.62 -3.78
C ASN A 133 9.16 14.60 -2.33
N ARG A 134 10.42 14.22 -2.12
CA ARG A 134 11.14 14.38 -0.84
C ARG A 134 11.23 15.83 -0.38
N LEU A 135 11.47 16.78 -1.28
CA LEU A 135 11.56 18.20 -0.91
C LEU A 135 10.22 18.73 -0.39
N ILE A 136 9.12 18.26 -0.97
CA ILE A 136 7.77 18.63 -0.56
C ILE A 136 7.45 18.06 0.83
N LEU A 137 7.75 16.78 1.06
CA LEU A 137 7.61 16.18 2.39
C LEU A 137 8.45 16.92 3.44
N ARG A 138 9.68 17.31 3.11
CA ARG A 138 10.52 18.11 4.03
C ARG A 138 9.88 19.46 4.38
N ARG A 139 9.24 20.15 3.43
CA ARG A 139 8.51 21.38 3.71
C ARG A 139 7.33 21.12 4.65
N ILE A 140 6.55 20.08 4.39
CA ILE A 140 5.46 19.66 5.29
C ILE A 140 5.98 19.38 6.70
N TRP A 141 7.11 18.69 6.83
CA TRP A 141 7.71 18.36 8.13
C TRP A 141 8.35 19.54 8.85
N GLN A 142 8.70 20.63 8.16
CA GLN A 142 9.10 21.87 8.85
C GLN A 142 7.93 22.46 9.66
N VAL A 143 6.70 22.27 9.19
CA VAL A 143 5.48 22.72 9.87
C VAL A 143 4.93 21.64 10.81
N LEU A 144 5.07 20.36 10.43
CA LEU A 144 4.61 19.20 11.19
C LEU A 144 5.77 18.20 11.43
N PRO A 145 6.71 18.49 12.35
CA PRO A 145 7.88 17.64 12.57
C PRO A 145 7.56 16.22 13.02
N SER A 146 6.48 16.04 13.79
CA SER A 146 6.03 14.72 14.27
C SER A 146 5.56 13.78 13.16
N ALA A 147 5.25 14.30 11.96
CA ALA A 147 4.88 13.48 10.80
C ALA A 147 6.09 12.91 10.06
N GLN A 148 7.32 13.29 10.43
CA GLN A 148 8.53 12.87 9.72
C GLN A 148 8.67 11.34 9.69
N ILE A 149 9.17 10.82 8.58
CA ILE A 149 9.66 9.45 8.45
C ILE A 149 11.12 9.48 8.01
N PRO A 150 11.90 8.42 8.30
CA PRO A 150 13.19 8.23 7.64
C PRO A 150 12.97 8.27 6.12
N LEU A 151 13.79 9.05 5.41
CA LEU A 151 13.85 9.03 3.94
C LEU A 151 15.23 8.56 3.52
N LYS A 152 15.57 7.36 4.00
CA LYS A 152 16.82 6.68 3.73
C LYS A 152 16.50 5.20 3.56
N THR A 153 17.02 4.62 2.48
CA THR A 153 17.03 3.17 2.32
C THR A 153 17.87 2.54 3.43
N MET A 154 17.38 1.45 4.00
CA MET A 154 18.08 0.77 5.10
C MET A 154 19.42 0.19 4.62
N GLU A 155 20.48 0.53 5.35
CA GLU A 155 21.79 -0.12 5.26
C GLU A 155 21.61 -1.53 5.87
N HIS A 156 21.89 -2.61 5.13
CA HIS A 156 21.64 -4.02 5.52
C HIS A 156 20.25 -4.62 5.24
N SER A 157 19.70 -4.42 4.03
CA SER A 157 18.56 -5.22 3.55
C SER A 157 18.96 -6.67 3.26
N MET A 158 18.20 -7.61 3.81
CA MET A 158 18.27 -9.04 3.53
C MET A 158 18.12 -9.32 2.03
N ALA A 159 17.15 -8.69 1.37
CA ALA A 159 16.90 -8.86 -0.06
C ALA A 159 18.11 -8.45 -0.90
N LEU A 160 18.82 -7.38 -0.51
CA LEU A 160 19.94 -6.82 -1.27
C LEU A 160 21.32 -7.40 -0.90
N GLU A 161 21.52 -7.88 0.33
CA GLU A 161 22.84 -8.28 0.82
C GLU A 161 22.94 -9.77 1.18
N SER A 162 21.93 -10.32 1.86
CA SER A 162 21.99 -11.69 2.40
C SER A 162 21.50 -12.73 1.39
N LEU A 163 20.35 -12.52 0.77
CA LEU A 163 19.76 -13.46 -0.18
C LEU A 163 20.60 -13.66 -1.46
N PRO A 164 21.32 -12.65 -2.00
CA PRO A 164 22.18 -12.86 -3.16
C PRO A 164 23.29 -13.88 -2.91
N LYS A 165 23.78 -14.01 -1.67
CA LYS A 165 24.81 -14.99 -1.29
C LYS A 165 24.33 -16.44 -1.41
N ILE A 166 23.02 -16.66 -1.33
CA ILE A 166 22.37 -17.97 -1.59
C ILE A 166 21.68 -17.99 -2.97
N GLY A 167 22.09 -17.08 -3.85
CA GLY A 167 21.79 -17.06 -5.28
C GLY A 167 20.45 -16.45 -5.67
N PHE A 168 19.78 -15.68 -4.81
CA PHE A 168 18.67 -14.82 -5.25
C PHE A 168 19.20 -13.68 -6.12
N ARG A 169 18.36 -13.14 -7.00
CA ARG A 169 18.75 -12.03 -7.90
C ARG A 169 17.82 -10.83 -7.72
N PRO A 170 18.24 -9.83 -6.92
CA PRO A 170 17.53 -8.57 -6.77
C PRO A 170 17.29 -7.89 -8.11
N ARG A 171 16.13 -7.24 -8.22
CA ARG A 171 15.66 -6.66 -9.47
C ARG A 171 14.61 -5.61 -9.19
N VAL A 172 14.45 -4.70 -10.12
CA VAL A 172 13.42 -3.66 -10.09
C VAL A 172 12.53 -3.77 -11.31
N ALA A 173 11.25 -3.45 -11.13
CA ALA A 173 10.26 -3.38 -12.18
C ALA A 173 10.68 -2.40 -13.27
N ARG A 174 10.76 -2.87 -14.52
CA ARG A 174 11.10 -2.03 -15.68
C ARG A 174 9.88 -1.35 -16.27
N SER A 175 8.77 -2.08 -16.36
CA SER A 175 7.58 -1.61 -17.06
C SER A 175 6.86 -0.49 -16.33
N LYS A 176 7.09 -0.32 -15.01
CA LYS A 176 6.31 0.56 -14.10
C LYS A 176 4.79 0.43 -14.31
N ARG A 177 4.31 -0.74 -14.77
CA ARG A 177 2.92 -0.97 -15.15
C ARG A 177 2.44 -2.36 -14.73
N SER A 178 1.13 -2.57 -14.74
CA SER A 178 0.43 -3.82 -14.40
C SER A 178 -0.84 -3.93 -15.24
N PHE A 179 -1.41 -5.14 -15.27
CA PHE A 179 -2.70 -5.37 -15.93
C PHE A 179 -3.83 -4.49 -15.42
N SER A 180 -4.54 -3.86 -16.35
CA SER A 180 -5.82 -3.16 -16.15
C SER A 180 -6.88 -4.03 -15.51
N SER A 181 -7.03 -5.28 -15.97
CA SER A 181 -7.97 -6.23 -15.41
C SER A 181 -7.72 -6.49 -13.92
N HIS A 182 -6.45 -6.55 -13.51
CA HIS A 182 -6.10 -6.80 -12.12
C HIS A 182 -6.58 -5.67 -11.23
N LEU A 183 -6.36 -4.41 -11.60
CA LEU A 183 -6.91 -3.28 -10.84
C LEU A 183 -8.44 -3.22 -10.93
N HIS A 184 -9.03 -3.56 -12.07
CA HIS A 184 -10.48 -3.64 -12.23
C HIS A 184 -11.11 -4.59 -11.21
N TYR A 185 -10.63 -5.82 -11.11
CA TYR A 185 -11.14 -6.79 -10.14
C TYR A 185 -10.85 -6.40 -8.68
N GLN A 186 -9.73 -5.73 -8.42
CA GLN A 186 -9.41 -5.19 -7.10
C GLN A 186 -10.39 -4.07 -6.69
N LEU A 187 -10.74 -3.16 -7.60
CA LEU A 187 -11.75 -2.11 -7.40
C LEU A 187 -13.15 -2.72 -7.21
N LYS A 188 -13.51 -3.71 -8.04
CA LYS A 188 -14.77 -4.45 -7.90
C LYS A 188 -14.87 -5.09 -6.52
N ALA A 189 -13.84 -5.80 -6.07
CA ALA A 189 -13.79 -6.38 -4.74
C ALA A 189 -13.84 -5.31 -3.63
N ALA A 190 -13.15 -4.17 -3.81
CA ALA A 190 -13.18 -3.06 -2.87
C ALA A 190 -14.59 -2.47 -2.73
N LYS A 191 -15.35 -2.37 -3.84
CA LYS A 191 -16.73 -1.87 -3.86
C LYS A 191 -17.70 -2.72 -3.02
N HIS A 192 -17.40 -4.01 -2.84
CA HIS A 192 -18.20 -4.90 -2.00
C HIS A 192 -17.94 -4.72 -0.50
N VAL A 193 -16.76 -4.18 -0.12
CA VAL A 193 -16.34 -4.09 1.29
C VAL A 193 -16.37 -2.66 1.82
N ILE A 194 -16.11 -1.66 0.97
CA ILE A 194 -16.20 -0.24 1.33
C ILE A 194 -17.68 0.18 1.32
N PRO A 195 -18.21 0.75 2.42
CA PRO A 195 -19.58 1.24 2.46
C PRO A 195 -19.88 2.23 1.31
N PRO A 196 -21.07 2.17 0.67
CA PRO A 196 -21.37 3.02 -0.48
C PRO A 196 -21.25 4.52 -0.21
N ASP A 197 -21.60 4.96 1.01
CA ASP A 197 -21.52 6.35 1.49
C ASP A 197 -20.08 6.82 1.77
N GLN A 198 -19.11 5.90 1.77
CA GLN A 198 -17.69 6.16 2.02
C GLN A 198 -16.82 5.94 0.78
N TRP A 199 -17.41 5.61 -0.38
CA TRP A 199 -16.67 5.30 -1.61
C TRP A 199 -15.75 6.45 -2.06
N ASP A 200 -16.10 7.70 -1.73
CA ASP A 200 -15.32 8.89 -2.00
C ASP A 200 -13.97 8.93 -1.24
N VAL A 201 -13.71 8.00 -0.31
CA VAL A 201 -12.39 7.80 0.32
C VAL A 201 -11.29 7.52 -0.71
N LEU A 202 -11.63 7.07 -1.92
CA LEU A 202 -10.67 6.96 -3.02
C LEU A 202 -10.02 8.30 -3.37
N THR A 203 -10.78 9.40 -3.30
CA THR A 203 -10.25 10.75 -3.55
C THR A 203 -9.18 11.13 -2.52
N ASP A 204 -9.30 10.67 -1.29
CA ASP A 204 -8.36 10.96 -0.19
C ASP A 204 -7.03 10.23 -0.32
N VAL A 205 -6.99 9.14 -1.08
CA VAL A 205 -5.76 8.39 -1.35
C VAL A 205 -5.18 8.69 -2.74
N GLY A 206 -5.77 9.63 -3.49
CA GLY A 206 -5.28 9.99 -4.81
C GLY A 206 -5.79 9.10 -5.95
N LEU A 207 -6.95 8.47 -5.77
CA LEU A 207 -7.62 7.57 -6.72
C LEU A 207 -8.99 8.11 -7.18
N ALA A 208 -9.20 9.44 -7.15
CA ALA A 208 -10.50 10.05 -7.50
C ALA A 208 -11.03 9.60 -8.87
N GLN A 209 -10.15 9.33 -9.84
CA GLN A 209 -10.53 8.86 -11.17
C GLN A 209 -11.23 7.49 -11.19
N PHE A 210 -11.27 6.77 -10.06
CA PHE A 210 -11.96 5.48 -9.94
C PHE A 210 -13.19 5.56 -9.05
N CYS A 211 -13.62 6.77 -8.65
CA CYS A 211 -14.87 6.93 -7.90
C CYS A 211 -16.10 6.54 -8.73
N GLN A 212 -16.05 6.72 -10.05
CA GLN A 212 -17.11 6.32 -10.98
C GLN A 212 -16.74 5.02 -11.72
N GLU A 213 -17.69 4.07 -11.79
CA GLU A 213 -17.45 2.73 -12.36
C GLU A 213 -17.18 2.74 -13.86
N ASP A 214 -17.74 3.71 -14.60
CA ASP A 214 -17.49 3.92 -16.03
C ASP A 214 -16.05 4.40 -16.32
N GLN A 215 -15.36 4.92 -15.31
CA GLN A 215 -13.96 5.33 -15.38
C GLN A 215 -12.98 4.23 -14.91
N TRP A 216 -13.49 3.06 -14.52
CA TRP A 216 -12.63 1.94 -14.11
C TRP A 216 -11.79 1.43 -15.27
N PRO A 217 -10.59 0.89 -14.98
CA PRO A 217 -9.76 0.30 -16.00
C PRO A 217 -10.47 -0.89 -16.66
N SER A 218 -10.14 -1.14 -17.93
CA SER A 218 -10.73 -2.25 -18.70
C SER A 218 -10.49 -3.60 -18.03
N ALA A 219 -11.50 -4.47 -18.08
CA ALA A 219 -11.38 -5.88 -17.69
C ALA A 219 -10.50 -6.70 -18.65
N VAL A 220 -10.13 -6.14 -19.81
CA VAL A 220 -9.16 -6.75 -20.75
C VAL A 220 -7.75 -6.41 -20.30
N ASP A 221 -6.84 -7.39 -20.38
CA ASP A 221 -5.44 -7.26 -19.97
C ASP A 221 -4.68 -6.26 -20.84
N GLN A 222 -4.31 -5.12 -20.25
CA GLN A 222 -3.39 -4.13 -20.81
C GLN A 222 -2.42 -3.66 -19.72
N PHE A 223 -1.13 -3.54 -20.03
CA PHE A 223 -0.11 -3.07 -19.09
C PHE A 223 -0.10 -1.55 -18.95
N THR A 224 -1.16 -0.98 -18.37
CA THR A 224 -1.37 0.48 -18.30
C THR A 224 -1.44 1.01 -16.87
N ILE A 225 -1.55 0.13 -15.87
CA ILE A 225 -1.81 0.56 -14.50
C ILE A 225 -0.53 0.82 -13.70
N PRO A 226 -0.35 2.01 -13.10
CA PRO A 226 0.70 2.24 -12.12
C PRO A 226 0.62 1.26 -10.94
N PRO A 227 1.70 0.50 -10.63
CA PRO A 227 1.77 -0.44 -9.52
C PRO A 227 1.39 0.14 -8.16
N GLU A 228 1.59 1.43 -7.98
CA GLU A 228 1.39 2.11 -6.71
C GLU A 228 -0.11 2.29 -6.40
N TYR A 229 -0.97 2.22 -7.41
CA TYR A 229 -2.43 2.28 -7.23
C TYR A 229 -2.97 1.14 -6.36
N PHE A 230 -2.33 -0.03 -6.39
CA PHE A 230 -2.70 -1.15 -5.53
C PHE A 230 -2.43 -0.84 -4.04
N SER A 231 -1.31 -0.19 -3.74
CA SER A 231 -0.98 0.29 -2.40
C SER A 231 -1.92 1.40 -1.91
N LEU A 232 -2.34 2.30 -2.80
CA LEU A 232 -3.31 3.36 -2.49
C LEU A 232 -4.70 2.78 -2.21
N LEU A 233 -5.15 1.84 -3.04
CA LEU A 233 -6.43 1.16 -2.85
C LEU A 233 -6.47 0.39 -1.52
N THR A 234 -5.35 -0.26 -1.16
CA THR A 234 -5.21 -0.89 0.17
C THR A 234 -5.46 0.11 1.30
N ARG A 235 -4.97 1.37 1.17
CA ARG A 235 -5.21 2.40 2.18
C ARG A 235 -6.65 2.89 2.20
N ALA A 236 -7.29 3.04 1.04
CA ALA A 236 -8.70 3.38 0.97
C ALA A 236 -9.57 2.34 1.71
N VAL A 237 -9.30 1.04 1.47
CA VAL A 237 -9.97 -0.05 2.18
C VAL A 237 -9.72 0.01 3.69
N MET A 238 -8.50 0.31 4.14
CA MET A 238 -8.23 0.48 5.57
C MET A 238 -8.94 1.72 6.16
N PHE A 239 -9.01 2.82 5.41
CA PHE A 239 -9.63 4.06 5.86
C PHE A 239 -11.16 4.01 5.89
N SER A 240 -11.79 3.10 5.13
CA SER A 240 -13.24 2.88 5.20
C SER A 240 -13.66 2.16 6.48
N ARG A 241 -12.72 1.56 7.21
CA ARG A 241 -12.99 0.89 8.48
C ARG A 241 -11.83 1.07 9.46
N PRO A 242 -11.57 2.32 9.89
CA PRO A 242 -10.34 2.66 10.58
C PRO A 242 -10.19 1.93 11.92
N GLU A 243 -11.27 1.53 12.58
CA GLU A 243 -11.27 0.79 13.85
C GLU A 243 -10.80 -0.66 13.71
N GLN A 244 -10.96 -1.27 12.53
CA GLN A 244 -10.58 -2.66 12.25
C GLN A 244 -9.91 -2.79 10.86
N PRO A 245 -8.81 -2.05 10.61
CA PRO A 245 -8.27 -1.87 9.26
C PRO A 245 -7.70 -3.18 8.69
N LEU A 246 -7.07 -4.00 9.52
CA LEU A 246 -6.52 -5.29 9.11
C LEU A 246 -7.63 -6.28 8.75
N GLN A 247 -8.68 -6.37 9.57
CA GLN A 247 -9.82 -7.25 9.29
C GLN A 247 -10.53 -6.85 7.99
N GLN A 248 -10.66 -5.55 7.74
CA GLN A 248 -11.23 -5.04 6.50
C GLN A 248 -10.39 -5.42 5.27
N VAL A 249 -9.07 -5.34 5.39
CA VAL A 249 -8.15 -5.79 4.35
C VAL A 249 -8.21 -7.30 4.13
N HIS A 250 -8.29 -8.11 5.20
CA HIS A 250 -8.51 -9.55 5.06
C HIS A 250 -9.82 -9.86 4.32
N HIS A 251 -10.91 -9.15 4.66
CA HIS A 251 -12.19 -9.32 3.99
C HIS A 251 -12.12 -8.95 2.51
N TRP A 252 -11.43 -7.85 2.19
CA TRP A 252 -11.17 -7.44 0.80
C TRP A 252 -10.36 -8.48 0.03
N ALA A 253 -9.25 -8.96 0.60
CA ALA A 253 -8.40 -9.97 -0.02
C ALA A 253 -9.18 -11.27 -0.30
N ASP A 254 -10.05 -11.70 0.61
CA ASP A 254 -10.95 -12.84 0.41
C ASP A 254 -11.89 -12.62 -0.81
N GLN A 255 -12.39 -11.41 -1.04
CA GLN A 255 -13.22 -11.09 -2.22
C GLN A 255 -12.41 -11.11 -3.53
N VAL A 256 -11.23 -10.50 -3.53
CA VAL A 256 -10.34 -10.45 -4.70
C VAL A 256 -9.98 -11.87 -5.16
N GLU A 257 -9.64 -12.71 -4.21
CA GLU A 257 -9.21 -14.08 -4.47
C GLU A 257 -10.40 -14.98 -4.77
N ALA A 258 -11.60 -14.75 -4.21
CA ALA A 258 -12.80 -15.45 -4.65
C ALA A 258 -13.05 -15.24 -6.15
N ASP A 259 -12.99 -14.00 -6.64
CA ASP A 259 -13.20 -13.68 -8.08
C ASP A 259 -12.07 -14.24 -8.97
N THR A 260 -10.85 -14.32 -8.44
CA THR A 260 -9.64 -14.74 -9.18
C THR A 260 -9.45 -16.27 -9.21
N LEU A 261 -9.70 -16.94 -8.08
CA LEU A 261 -9.51 -18.39 -7.89
C LEU A 261 -10.66 -19.22 -8.47
N HIS A 262 -11.77 -18.60 -8.88
CA HIS A 262 -12.83 -19.27 -9.65
C HIS A 262 -12.37 -19.78 -11.03
N LYS A 263 -11.13 -19.52 -11.46
CA LYS A 263 -10.48 -20.29 -12.53
C LYS A 263 -10.34 -21.75 -12.07
N ALA A 264 -11.34 -22.56 -12.39
CA ALA A 264 -11.57 -23.96 -11.98
C ALA A 264 -10.33 -24.89 -11.95
N LEU A 265 -9.28 -24.57 -12.71
CA LEU A 265 -8.00 -25.28 -12.74
C LEU A 265 -7.20 -25.15 -11.43
N LEU A 266 -7.21 -23.97 -10.77
CA LEU A 266 -6.46 -23.72 -9.54
C LEU A 266 -7.09 -24.45 -8.35
N ILE A 267 -8.42 -24.42 -8.23
CA ILE A 267 -9.17 -25.20 -7.23
C ILE A 267 -8.95 -26.71 -7.43
N PHE A 268 -8.99 -27.18 -8.68
CA PHE A 268 -8.74 -28.59 -9.01
C PHE A 268 -7.32 -29.04 -8.60
N LEU A 269 -6.29 -28.25 -8.91
CA LEU A 269 -4.90 -28.51 -8.48
C LEU A 269 -4.76 -28.42 -6.95
N MET A 270 -5.31 -27.38 -6.32
CA MET A 270 -5.22 -27.13 -4.88
C MET A 270 -5.92 -28.21 -4.02
N GLN A 271 -6.95 -28.88 -4.53
CA GLN A 271 -7.67 -29.93 -3.79
C GLN A 271 -7.13 -31.35 -4.02
N GLN A 272 -6.48 -31.63 -5.15
CA GLN A 272 -5.97 -32.96 -5.51
C GLN A 272 -4.51 -33.21 -5.04
N ILE A 273 -3.67 -32.17 -5.07
CA ILE A 273 -2.24 -32.23 -4.72
C ILE A 273 -1.98 -32.68 -3.27
N PRO A 274 -2.64 -32.16 -2.23
CA PRO A 274 -2.28 -32.47 -0.85
C PRO A 274 -2.44 -33.94 -0.45
N LYS A 275 -3.29 -34.70 -1.16
CA LYS A 275 -3.61 -36.10 -0.83
C LYS A 275 -2.56 -37.11 -1.30
N ILE A 276 -1.66 -36.73 -2.20
CA ILE A 276 -0.80 -37.70 -2.92
C ILE A 276 0.69 -37.40 -2.76
N ILE A 277 1.09 -36.12 -2.61
CA ILE A 277 2.50 -35.72 -2.77
C ILE A 277 3.19 -35.11 -1.55
N GLY A 278 2.54 -35.11 -0.38
CA GLY A 278 3.12 -34.62 0.87
C GLY A 278 3.21 -33.08 0.97
N ALA A 279 3.44 -32.57 2.18
CA ALA A 279 3.42 -31.14 2.50
C ALA A 279 4.45 -30.32 1.69
N ASP A 280 5.69 -30.81 1.61
CA ASP A 280 6.81 -30.12 0.94
C ASP A 280 6.54 -29.90 -0.55
N ARG A 281 6.15 -30.96 -1.26
CA ARG A 281 5.87 -30.89 -2.69
C ARG A 281 4.63 -30.05 -2.98
N THR A 282 3.63 -30.14 -2.11
CA THR A 282 2.44 -29.26 -2.17
C THR A 282 2.85 -27.80 -2.10
N MET A 283 3.67 -27.41 -1.13
CA MET A 283 4.16 -26.03 -0.99
C MET A 283 4.94 -25.57 -2.23
N ARG A 284 5.88 -26.38 -2.73
CA ARG A 284 6.62 -26.06 -3.98
C ARG A 284 5.70 -25.78 -5.15
N THR A 285 4.66 -26.59 -5.34
CA THR A 285 3.71 -26.38 -6.44
C THR A 285 2.92 -25.10 -6.24
N LEU A 286 2.46 -24.81 -5.02
CA LEU A 286 1.76 -23.56 -4.70
C LEU A 286 2.62 -22.33 -4.99
N LEU A 287 3.88 -22.31 -4.52
CA LEU A 287 4.80 -21.20 -4.78
C LEU A 287 5.10 -21.04 -6.27
N GLY A 288 5.24 -22.14 -7.01
CA GLY A 288 5.40 -22.12 -8.47
C GLY A 288 4.21 -21.49 -9.20
N VAL A 289 2.99 -21.89 -8.86
CA VAL A 289 1.76 -21.32 -9.44
C VAL A 289 1.63 -19.84 -9.09
N LEU A 290 1.86 -19.47 -7.82
CA LEU A 290 1.79 -18.09 -7.35
C LEU A 290 2.81 -17.19 -8.08
N THR A 291 4.05 -17.65 -8.21
CA THR A 291 5.13 -16.93 -8.94
C THR A 291 4.70 -16.64 -10.37
N ASN A 292 4.22 -17.67 -11.08
CA ASN A 292 3.83 -17.53 -12.49
C ASN A 292 2.65 -16.57 -12.66
N GLU A 293 1.64 -16.66 -11.80
CA GLU A 293 0.46 -15.80 -11.87
C GLU A 293 0.82 -14.33 -11.59
N ILE A 294 1.64 -14.08 -10.58
CA ILE A 294 2.05 -12.72 -10.21
C ILE A 294 2.94 -12.12 -11.29
N ASP A 295 3.97 -12.85 -11.73
CA ASP A 295 4.88 -12.38 -12.77
C ASP A 295 4.14 -12.14 -14.10
N SER A 296 3.13 -12.97 -14.43
CA SER A 296 2.29 -12.77 -15.61
C SER A 296 1.50 -11.47 -15.54
N ARG A 297 0.86 -11.16 -14.40
CA ARG A 297 0.13 -9.89 -14.20
C ARG A 297 1.01 -8.65 -14.23
N ARG A 298 2.30 -8.85 -13.94
CA ARG A 298 3.34 -7.82 -13.96
C ARG A 298 4.00 -7.67 -15.34
N GLY A 299 3.95 -8.72 -16.16
CA GLY A 299 4.63 -8.77 -17.47
C GLY A 299 6.14 -8.94 -17.37
N GLU A 300 6.63 -9.26 -16.18
CA GLU A 300 8.06 -9.39 -15.87
C GLU A 300 8.26 -10.26 -14.64
N LYS A 301 9.43 -10.92 -14.59
CA LYS A 301 9.78 -11.82 -13.50
C LYS A 301 10.19 -11.03 -12.26
N LEU A 302 9.27 -10.82 -11.32
CA LEU A 302 9.45 -10.03 -10.09
C LEU A 302 9.29 -10.84 -8.81
N THR A 303 9.08 -12.14 -8.92
CA THR A 303 9.03 -13.05 -7.77
C THR A 303 10.10 -14.12 -7.88
N GLU A 304 10.57 -14.57 -6.72
CA GLU A 304 11.56 -15.64 -6.63
C GLU A 304 11.40 -16.38 -5.32
N TRP A 305 11.54 -17.71 -5.35
CA TRP A 305 11.56 -18.51 -4.13
C TRP A 305 12.60 -19.61 -4.18
N LYS A 306 13.08 -20.01 -3.01
CA LYS A 306 14.00 -21.14 -2.84
C LYS A 306 13.67 -21.90 -1.58
N ARG A 307 13.91 -23.21 -1.63
CA ARG A 307 13.89 -24.06 -0.46
C ARG A 307 15.27 -24.06 0.21
N LEU A 308 15.28 -23.95 1.52
CA LEU A 308 16.46 -24.02 2.37
C LEU A 308 16.74 -25.47 2.79
N GLU A 309 17.92 -25.70 3.36
CA GLU A 309 18.37 -27.03 3.82
C GLU A 309 17.51 -27.57 4.97
N ASP A 310 17.04 -26.69 5.85
CA ASP A 310 16.17 -27.01 6.99
C ASP A 310 14.71 -27.34 6.60
N GLY A 311 14.40 -27.31 5.30
CA GLY A 311 13.05 -27.54 4.78
C GLY A 311 12.15 -26.30 4.75
N SER A 312 12.62 -25.15 5.21
CA SER A 312 11.92 -23.87 5.06
C SER A 312 12.00 -23.37 3.61
N PHE A 313 11.18 -22.39 3.26
CA PHE A 313 11.24 -21.66 1.99
C PHE A 313 11.40 -20.17 2.24
N ILE A 314 12.19 -19.51 1.39
CA ILE A 314 12.22 -18.06 1.26
C ILE A 314 11.45 -17.70 0.01
N PHE A 315 10.53 -16.76 0.11
CA PHE A 315 9.80 -16.18 -1.01
C PHE A 315 10.03 -14.66 -1.03
N VAL A 316 10.37 -14.12 -2.19
CA VAL A 316 10.71 -12.70 -2.36
C VAL A 316 9.79 -12.06 -3.38
N PHE A 317 9.23 -10.91 -3.01
CA PHE A 317 8.57 -9.99 -3.92
C PHE A 317 9.51 -8.81 -4.21
N TYR A 318 9.97 -8.71 -5.45
CA TYR A 318 10.70 -7.55 -5.94
C TYR A 318 9.73 -6.51 -6.51
N SER A 319 9.99 -5.22 -6.28
CA SER A 319 9.08 -4.12 -6.63
C SER A 319 7.63 -4.38 -6.21
N ASN A 320 7.45 -4.77 -4.95
CA ASN A 320 6.17 -5.23 -4.41
C ASN A 320 5.10 -4.13 -4.50
N ILE A 321 3.95 -4.46 -5.10
CA ILE A 321 2.88 -3.51 -5.44
C ILE A 321 2.04 -3.03 -4.24
N PHE A 322 2.09 -3.72 -3.11
CA PHE A 322 1.22 -3.46 -1.95
C PHE A 322 1.91 -2.72 -0.79
N VAL A 323 3.17 -2.31 -0.95
CA VAL A 323 3.97 -1.77 0.17
C VAL A 323 4.36 -0.31 0.02
N TYR A 324 3.98 0.35 -1.08
CA TYR A 324 4.34 1.74 -1.31
C TYR A 324 3.68 2.72 -0.32
N SER A 325 2.59 2.31 0.33
CA SER A 325 1.72 3.18 1.13
C SER A 325 1.96 3.22 2.65
N GLN A 326 3.06 2.63 3.11
CA GLN A 326 3.36 2.53 4.55
C GLN A 326 4.84 2.79 4.84
N MET A 327 5.44 3.79 4.20
CA MET A 327 6.86 4.08 4.38
C MET A 327 7.17 4.57 5.80
N GLY A 328 8.24 4.03 6.38
CA GLY A 328 8.74 4.40 7.71
C GLY A 328 8.16 3.54 8.84
N SER A 329 7.67 2.34 8.55
CA SER A 329 7.24 1.38 9.55
C SER A 329 8.44 0.85 10.36
N GLU A 330 8.22 0.58 11.65
CA GLU A 330 9.21 -0.10 12.50
C GLU A 330 9.23 -1.62 12.27
N ARG A 331 8.13 -2.19 11.78
CA ARG A 331 7.94 -3.64 11.58
C ARG A 331 7.54 -3.98 10.14
N PRO A 332 7.75 -5.22 9.65
CA PRO A 332 7.27 -5.61 8.33
C PRO A 332 5.74 -5.52 8.28
N LEU A 333 5.16 -4.91 7.23
CA LEU A 333 3.72 -4.62 7.16
C LEU A 333 3.13 -4.79 5.74
N CYS A 334 3.38 -5.90 5.06
CA CYS A 334 2.69 -6.23 3.81
C CYS A 334 1.41 -7.04 4.08
N THR A 335 0.38 -6.35 4.58
CA THR A 335 -0.88 -6.96 5.03
C THR A 335 -1.62 -7.70 3.92
N MET A 336 -1.56 -7.20 2.69
CA MET A 336 -2.19 -7.85 1.53
C MET A 336 -1.60 -9.23 1.24
N TRP A 337 -0.27 -9.34 1.12
CA TRP A 337 0.35 -10.64 0.85
C TRP A 337 0.23 -11.59 2.03
N GLN A 338 0.29 -11.10 3.26
CA GLN A 338 0.02 -11.94 4.44
C GLN A 338 -1.40 -12.52 4.36
N SER A 339 -2.40 -11.68 4.05
CA SER A 339 -3.80 -12.12 3.88
C SER A 339 -3.96 -13.16 2.77
N SER A 340 -3.34 -12.92 1.61
CA SER A 340 -3.36 -13.86 0.48
C SER A 340 -2.70 -15.20 0.84
N PHE A 341 -1.56 -15.19 1.53
CA PHE A 341 -0.90 -16.42 1.99
C PHE A 341 -1.76 -17.21 2.98
N ASP A 342 -2.36 -16.53 3.95
CA ASP A 342 -3.25 -17.16 4.93
C ASP A 342 -4.47 -17.80 4.24
N LEU A 343 -5.07 -17.12 3.26
CA LEU A 343 -6.14 -17.67 2.45
C LEU A 343 -5.69 -18.88 1.63
N ILE A 344 -4.55 -18.81 0.94
CA ILE A 344 -4.01 -19.92 0.14
C ILE A 344 -3.78 -21.15 1.03
N LEU A 345 -3.18 -20.97 2.21
CA LEU A 345 -2.96 -22.06 3.18
C LEU A 345 -4.28 -22.67 3.68
N ARG A 346 -5.29 -21.83 3.92
CA ARG A 346 -6.63 -22.27 4.33
C ARG A 346 -7.31 -23.08 3.23
N LEU A 347 -7.33 -22.58 2.00
CA LEU A 347 -7.96 -23.23 0.85
C LEU A 347 -7.28 -24.56 0.48
N THR A 348 -5.97 -24.66 0.68
CA THR A 348 -5.19 -25.89 0.42
C THR A 348 -5.10 -26.82 1.62
N LYS A 349 -5.71 -26.46 2.76
CA LYS A 349 -5.65 -27.19 4.04
C LYS A 349 -4.21 -27.41 4.53
N GLN A 350 -3.33 -26.46 4.24
CA GLN A 350 -1.90 -26.45 4.59
C GLN A 350 -1.59 -25.63 5.86
N GLN A 351 -2.57 -24.93 6.42
CA GLN A 351 -2.43 -24.05 7.59
C GLN A 351 -1.82 -24.70 8.85
N GLN A 352 -1.96 -26.02 9.02
CA GLN A 352 -1.38 -26.76 10.15
C GLN A 352 0.06 -27.22 9.90
N GLN A 353 0.54 -27.11 8.66
CA GLN A 353 1.85 -27.62 8.25
C GLN A 353 2.89 -26.50 8.12
N TRP A 354 2.43 -25.30 7.79
CA TRP A 354 3.31 -24.17 7.48
C TRP A 354 3.00 -22.95 8.34
N ASN A 355 4.06 -22.20 8.66
CA ASN A 355 3.99 -20.87 9.21
C ASN A 355 4.60 -19.90 8.19
N ILE A 356 3.87 -18.85 7.82
CA ILE A 356 4.35 -17.84 6.88
C ILE A 356 4.45 -16.53 7.64
N ARG A 357 5.65 -15.95 7.63
CA ARG A 357 5.91 -14.64 8.23
C ARG A 357 6.69 -13.76 7.28
N GLU A 358 6.32 -12.48 7.22
CA GLU A 358 7.16 -11.47 6.61
C GLU A 358 8.39 -11.22 7.51
N VAL A 359 9.57 -11.29 6.93
CA VAL A 359 10.85 -11.08 7.64
C VAL A 359 11.56 -9.79 7.25
N GLU A 360 11.17 -9.21 6.11
CA GLU A 360 11.62 -7.91 5.65
C GLU A 360 10.53 -7.29 4.76
N CYS A 361 10.24 -6.00 4.95
CA CYS A 361 9.28 -5.26 4.14
C CYS A 361 9.86 -3.95 3.62
N SER A 362 9.43 -3.53 2.42
CA SER A 362 9.78 -2.22 1.89
C SER A 362 9.19 -1.09 2.70
N SER A 363 8.15 -1.33 3.51
CA SER A 363 7.62 -0.33 4.45
C SER A 363 8.69 0.14 5.44
N GLN A 364 9.64 -0.75 5.78
CA GLN A 364 10.77 -0.47 6.67
C GLN A 364 12.02 -0.08 5.89
N THR A 365 12.35 -0.85 4.85
CA THR A 365 13.67 -0.77 4.20
C THR A 365 13.74 0.21 3.03
N HIS A 366 12.58 0.58 2.47
CA HIS A 366 12.41 1.45 1.30
C HIS A 366 13.10 0.95 0.02
N THR A 367 13.38 -0.36 -0.06
CA THR A 367 14.04 -0.98 -1.23
C THR A 367 13.06 -1.30 -2.37
N GLY A 368 11.75 -1.28 -2.09
CA GLY A 368 10.72 -1.82 -2.96
C GLY A 368 10.58 -3.35 -2.86
N HIS A 369 11.23 -4.02 -1.90
CA HIS A 369 11.23 -5.48 -1.78
C HIS A 369 10.62 -5.98 -0.48
N CYS A 370 10.04 -7.17 -0.52
CA CYS A 370 9.55 -7.87 0.67
C CYS A 370 9.97 -9.32 0.64
N VAL A 371 10.34 -9.85 1.81
CA VAL A 371 10.81 -11.21 1.98
C VAL A 371 9.91 -11.92 2.99
N PHE A 372 9.45 -13.10 2.61
CA PHE A 372 8.65 -13.99 3.44
C PHE A 372 9.42 -15.26 3.72
N LEU A 373 9.42 -15.68 4.99
CA LEU A 373 9.90 -16.98 5.42
C LEU A 373 8.71 -17.90 5.65
N ILE A 374 8.77 -19.07 5.03
CA ILE A 374 7.77 -20.13 5.13
C ILE A 374 8.44 -21.31 5.83
N SER A 375 8.16 -21.51 7.11
CA SER A 375 8.79 -22.57 7.91
C SER A 375 7.79 -23.69 8.23
N PRO A 376 8.24 -24.95 8.32
CA PRO A 376 7.39 -26.02 8.88
C PRO A 376 6.92 -25.63 10.29
N ARG A 377 5.65 -25.93 10.62
CA ARG A 377 5.21 -25.85 12.03
C ARG A 377 5.84 -26.99 12.82
N GLN A 378 6.54 -26.65 13.89
CA GLN A 378 6.97 -27.66 14.87
C GLN A 378 5.71 -28.29 15.46
N ARG A 379 5.65 -29.63 15.44
CA ARG A 379 4.56 -30.40 16.04
C ARG A 379 4.71 -30.47 17.54
#